data_AF-A0A176U2Y4-F1
#
_entry.id   AF-A0A176U2Y4-F1
#
_cell.length_a   1.000
_cell.length_b   1.000
_cell.length_c   1.000
_cell.angle_alpha   90.00
_cell.angle_beta   90.00
_cell.angle_gamma   90.00
#
_symmetry.space_group_name_H-M   'P 1'
#
loop_
_entity.id
_entity.type
_entity.pdbx_description
1 polymer ?
#
loop_
_entity_poly.entity_id
_entity_poly.type
_entity_poly.pdbx_seq_one_letter_code
_entity_poly.pdbx_strand_id
1 'polypeptide(L)' 'MKYTEEGKSMESDCKAALKQIDEKNYTETLYQAGVKRILKYGIACQIKDCKVMLEE' A
#
# COMPACT_ATOMS: atom_id res chain seq x y z
N MET A 1 9.72 7.40 -9.92
CA MET A 1 9.16 6.29 -9.11
C MET A 1 10.17 5.94 -8.03
N LYS A 2 9.75 5.77 -6.77
CA LYS A 2 10.65 5.28 -5.72
C LYS A 2 10.73 3.76 -5.85
N TYR A 3 11.91 3.24 -6.16
CA TYR A 3 12.16 1.81 -6.24
C TYR A 3 12.61 1.30 -4.87
N THR A 4 12.15 0.12 -4.48
CA THR A 4 12.75 -0.58 -3.34
C THR A 4 14.18 -0.95 -3.69
N GLU A 5 15.15 -0.52 -2.87
CA GLU A 5 16.57 -0.80 -3.08
C GLU A 5 16.85 -2.32 -3.08
N GLU A 6 17.78 -2.77 -3.91
CA GLU A 6 18.20 -4.18 -3.97
C GLU A 6 18.75 -4.60 -2.60
N GLY A 7 18.08 -5.54 -1.92
CA GLY A 7 18.38 -5.95 -0.55
C GLY A 7 17.42 -5.43 0.53
N LYS A 8 16.51 -4.50 0.22
CA LYS A 8 15.36 -4.18 1.10
C LYS A 8 14.22 -5.16 0.84
N SER A 9 13.60 -5.65 1.92
CA SER A 9 12.45 -6.54 1.81
C SER A 9 11.24 -5.78 1.27
N MET A 10 10.76 -6.14 0.08
CA MET A 10 9.53 -5.62 -0.53
C MET A 10 8.33 -5.67 0.43
N GLU A 11 8.32 -6.60 1.39
CA GLU A 11 7.29 -6.70 2.43
C GLU A 11 7.27 -5.50 3.37
N SER A 12 8.45 -4.94 3.67
CA SER A 12 8.57 -3.76 4.52
C SER A 12 8.03 -2.52 3.80
N ASP A 13 8.32 -2.38 2.50
CA ASP A 13 7.75 -1.31 1.66
C ASP A 13 6.23 -1.46 1.50
N CYS A 14 5.72 -2.68 1.28
CA CYS A 14 4.28 -2.95 1.25
C CYS A 14 3.62 -2.54 2.58
N LYS A 15 4.19 -2.92 3.72
CA LYS A 15 3.68 -2.52 5.05
C LYS A 15 3.75 -1.01 5.28
N ALA A 16 4.82 -0.36 4.83
CA ALA A 16 4.93 1.10 4.92
C ALA A 16 3.89 1.82 4.04
N ALA A 17 3.59 1.27 2.86
CA ALA A 17 2.52 1.77 2.00
C ALA A 17 1.14 1.61 2.65
N LEU A 18 0.85 0.45 3.24
CA LEU A 18 -0.40 0.20 3.99
C LEU A 18 -0.53 1.14 5.19
N LYS A 19 0.55 1.33 5.96
CA LYS A 19 0.59 2.26 7.10
C LYS A 19 0.32 3.71 6.67
N GLN A 20 0.83 4.13 5.51
CA GLN A 20 0.53 5.46 4.98
C GLN A 20 -0.94 5.64 4.59
N ILE A 21 -1.62 4.59 4.10
CA ILE A 21 -3.05 4.63 3.80
C ILE A 21 -3.85 4.88 5.08
N ASP A 22 -3.43 4.25 6.18
CA ASP A 22 -4.04 4.39 7.50
C ASP A 22 -3.75 5.76 8.13
N GLU A 23 -2.48 6.16 8.21
CA GLU A 23 -2.07 7.44 8.83
C GLU A 23 -2.67 8.66 8.10
N LYS A 24 -2.81 8.58 6.79
CA LYS A 24 -3.40 9.68 6.00
C LYS A 24 -4.92 9.63 5.93
N ASN A 25 -5.55 8.63 6.53
CA ASN A 25 -7.00 8.43 6.53
C ASN A 25 -7.61 8.56 5.12
N TYR A 26 -6.92 8.05 4.08
CA TYR A 26 -7.45 8.10 2.71
C TYR A 26 -8.79 7.36 2.58
N THR A 27 -9.05 6.44 3.50
CA THR A 27 -10.32 5.74 3.63
C THR A 27 -11.46 6.62 4.12
N GLU A 28 -11.19 7.70 4.87
CA GLU A 28 -12.22 8.57 5.43
C GLU A 28 -12.99 9.32 4.34
N THR A 29 -12.30 9.89 3.35
CA THR A 29 -12.96 10.52 2.19
C THR A 29 -13.79 9.51 1.40
N LEU A 30 -13.33 8.26 1.30
CA LEU A 30 -14.05 7.18 0.63
C LEU A 30 -15.32 6.77 1.39
N TYR A 31 -15.25 6.68 2.72
CA TYR A 31 -16.43 6.45 3.56
C TYR A 31 -17.44 7.60 3.46
N GLN A 32 -16.96 8.85 3.47
CA GLN A 32 -17.81 10.04 3.28
C GLN A 32 -18.46 10.06 1.89
N ALA A 33 -17.79 9.52 0.86
CA ALA A 33 -18.33 9.35 -0.49
C ALA A 33 -19.32 8.17 -0.61
N GLY A 34 -19.60 7.45 0.48
CA GLY A 34 -20.55 6.32 0.51
C GLY A 34 -19.96 5.00 0.01
N VAL A 35 -18.63 4.89 -0.10
CA VAL A 35 -17.96 3.63 -0.47
C VAL A 35 -18.09 2.65 0.70
N LYS A 36 -18.83 1.56 0.48
CA LYS A 36 -19.11 0.55 1.52
C LYS A 36 -17.98 -0.44 1.76
N ARG A 37 -17.10 -0.64 0.77
CA ARG A 37 -16.02 -1.62 0.84
C ARG A 37 -14.74 -1.00 0.29
N ILE A 38 -13.75 -0.83 1.15
CA ILE A 38 -12.46 -0.27 0.81
C ILE A 38 -11.42 -1.37 0.96
N LEU A 39 -10.78 -1.76 -0.14
CA LEU A 39 -9.71 -2.74 -0.14
C LEU A 39 -8.38 -2.00 -0.02
N LYS A 40 -7.63 -2.25 1.06
CA LYS A 40 -6.29 -1.68 1.26
C LYS A 40 -5.25 -2.63 0.65
N TYR A 41 -4.48 -2.14 -0.32
CA TYR A 41 -3.39 -2.89 -0.94
C TYR A 41 -2.08 -2.11 -0.84
N GLY A 42 -1.01 -2.82 -0.45
CA GLY A 42 0.36 -2.34 -0.53
C GLY A 42 1.01 -2.88 -1.80
N ILE A 43 1.56 -1.99 -2.63
CA ILE A 43 2.31 -2.38 -3.83
C ILE A 43 3.76 -1.94 -3.64
N ALA A 44 4.69 -2.90 -3.71
CA ALA A 44 6.12 -2.64 -3.76
C ALA A 44 6.66 -3.08 -5.12
N CYS A 45 7.38 -2.19 -5.80
CA CYS A 45 8.01 -2.48 -7.08
C CYS A 45 9.53 -2.40 -6.95
N GLN A 46 10.20 -3.48 -7.33
CA GLN A 46 11.61 -3.49 -7.72
C GLN A 46 11.71 -3.46 -9.24
N ILE A 47 12.88 -3.12 -9.76
CA ILE A 47 13.10 -2.84 -11.19
C ILE A 47 12.64 -4.00 -12.11
N LYS A 48 12.68 -5.24 -11.63
CA LYS A 48 12.29 -6.45 -12.39
C LYS A 48 11.09 -7.21 -11.80
N ASP A 49 10.67 -6.87 -10.59
CA ASP A 49 9.69 -7.65 -9.84
C ASP A 49 8.72 -6.74 -9.08
N CYS A 50 7.46 -7.12 -9.02
CA CYS A 50 6.43 -6.38 -8.29
C CYS A 50 5.77 -7.33 -7.28
N LYS A 51 5.64 -6.88 -6.02
CA LYS A 51 4.94 -7.60 -4.96
C LYS A 51 3.71 -6.80 -4.54
N VAL A 52 2.57 -7.47 -4.53
CA VAL A 52 1.29 -6.90 -4.07
C VAL A 52 0.87 -7.65 -2.82
N MET A 53 0.52 -6.91 -1.76
CA MET A 53 -0.02 -7.47 -0.52
C MET A 53 -1.39 -6.87 -0.26
N LEU A 54 -2.37 -7.74 -0.02
CA LEU A 54 -3.71 -7.39 0.41
C LEU A 54 -3.77 -7.53 1.94
N GLU A 55 -4.26 -6.52 2.62
CA GLU A 55 -4.65 -6.63 4.03
C GLU A 55 -6.18 -6.76 4.04
N GLU A 56 -6.68 -7.95 4.43
CA GLU A 56 -8.12 -8.27 4.47
C GLU A 56 -8.79 -7.71 5.73
#